data_AF-A0A2V8LLX3-F1
#
_entry.id   AF-A0A2V8LLX3-F1
#
_cell.length_a   1.000
_cell.length_b   1.000
_cell.length_c   1.000
_cell.angle_alpha   90.00
_cell.angle_beta   90.00
_cell.angle_gamma   90.00
#
_symmetry.space_group_name_H-M   'P 1'
#
loop_
_entity.id
_entity.type
_entity.pdbx_description
1 polymer ?
#
loop_
_entity_poly.entity_id
_entity_poly.type
_entity_poly.pdbx_seq_one_letter_code
_entity_poly.pdbx_strand_id
1 'polypeptide(L)'
;MFRAYVRDLGFEVAAGGRYDGLPGAFGEDLPAVGFSFSLDRLEQIVTPTLNVPDTESVAIHAEQGFDQALQLRRSGKAVKLCL
;
A
#
# COMPACT_ATOMS: atom_id res chain seq x y z
N MET A 1 -3.37 -22.53 13.62
CA MET A 1 -4.05 -21.42 12.91
C MET A 1 -4.22 -20.28 13.89
N PHE A 2 -4.11 -19.03 13.44
CA PHE A 2 -4.26 -17.84 14.28
C PHE A 2 -5.07 -16.75 13.57
N ARG A 3 -5.59 -15.81 14.36
CA ARG A 3 -6.30 -14.61 13.93
C ARG A 3 -5.84 -13.43 14.78
N ALA A 4 -5.75 -12.25 14.17
CA ALA A 4 -5.41 -11.00 14.85
C ALA A 4 -6.62 -10.07 14.87
N TYR A 5 -6.84 -9.44 16.02
CA TYR A 5 -7.96 -8.52 16.26
C TYR A 5 -7.42 -7.20 16.78
N VAL A 6 -8.12 -6.13 16.43
CA VAL A 6 -7.91 -4.81 17.00
C VAL A 6 -9.14 -4.46 17.84
N ARG A 7 -8.93 -3.71 18.92
CA ARG A 7 -10.00 -3.29 19.82
C ARG A 7 -11.07 -2.54 19.02
N ASP A 8 -12.33 -2.74 19.42
CA ASP A 8 -13.51 -2.00 18.92
C ASP A 8 -13.92 -2.23 17.45
N LEU A 9 -13.23 -3.09 16.69
CA LEU A 9 -13.65 -3.47 15.31
C LEU A 9 -14.65 -4.63 15.27
N GLY A 10 -14.63 -5.53 16.27
CA GLY A 10 -15.52 -6.69 16.31
C GLY A 10 -15.24 -7.79 15.28
N PHE A 11 -14.18 -7.67 14.48
CA PHE A 11 -13.77 -8.64 13.48
C PHE A 11 -12.23 -8.73 13.36
N GLU A 12 -11.72 -9.79 12.72
CA GLU A 12 -10.30 -10.02 12.55
C GLU A 12 -9.72 -9.11 11.46
N VAL A 13 -8.52 -8.55 11.69
CA VAL A 13 -7.79 -7.75 10.70
C VAL A 13 -6.71 -8.57 9.99
N ALA A 14 -6.34 -9.72 10.56
CA ALA A 14 -5.36 -10.64 9.99
C ALA A 14 -5.70 -12.08 10.34
N ALA A 15 -5.25 -13.01 9.50
CA ALA A 15 -5.31 -14.43 9.77
C ALA A 15 -4.07 -15.14 9.22
N GLY A 16 -3.74 -16.30 9.78
CA GLY A 16 -2.60 -17.07 9.33
C GLY A 16 -2.57 -18.49 9.87
N GLY A 17 -1.61 -19.26 9.39
CA GLY A 17 -1.47 -20.66 9.74
C GLY A 17 -0.46 -21.40 8.88
N ARG A 18 -0.31 -22.69 9.16
CA ARG A 18 0.47 -23.61 8.34
C ARG A 18 -0.32 -24.02 7.10
N TYR A 19 0.39 -24.20 6.00
CA TYR A 19 -0.14 -24.63 4.71
C TYR A 19 0.88 -25.51 3.98
N ASP A 20 1.44 -26.48 4.71
CA ASP A 20 2.54 -27.36 4.27
C ASP A 20 2.29 -28.04 2.90
N GLY A 21 1.03 -28.34 2.53
CA GLY A 21 0.71 -28.97 1.24
C GLY A 21 0.71 -28.03 0.02
N LEU A 22 0.79 -26.71 0.21
CA LEU A 22 0.73 -25.75 -0.90
C LEU A 22 1.99 -25.82 -1.79
N PRO A 23 3.23 -25.77 -1.27
CA PRO A 23 4.42 -25.95 -2.10
C PRO A 23 4.44 -27.26 -2.89
N GLY A 24 3.87 -28.33 -2.31
CA GLY A 24 3.78 -29.65 -2.97
C GLY A 24 3.01 -29.60 -4.29
N ALA A 25 2.02 -28.71 -4.43
CA ALA A 25 1.31 -28.49 -5.70
C ALA A 25 2.18 -27.85 -6.80
N PHE A 26 3.37 -27.34 -6.45
CA PHE A 26 4.32 -26.67 -7.34
C PHE A 26 5.67 -27.42 -7.47
N GLY A 27 5.81 -28.61 -6.90
CA GLY A 27 6.94 -29.51 -7.18
C GLY A 27 7.87 -29.82 -6.00
N GLU A 28 7.72 -29.16 -4.85
CA GLU A 28 8.50 -29.48 -3.64
C GLU A 28 7.59 -29.55 -2.42
N ASP A 29 7.59 -30.68 -1.72
CA ASP A 29 6.82 -30.85 -0.47
C ASP A 29 7.61 -30.29 0.70
N LEU A 30 7.29 -29.05 1.09
CA LEU A 30 8.02 -28.30 2.10
C LEU A 30 7.06 -27.73 3.16
N PRO A 31 7.45 -27.72 4.45
CA PRO A 31 6.67 -27.07 5.49
C PRO A 31 6.54 -25.57 5.20
N ALA A 32 5.35 -25.02 5.37
CA ALA A 32 5.02 -23.64 5.05
C ALA A 32 4.08 -23.02 6.08
N VAL A 33 4.33 -21.76 6.44
CA VAL A 33 3.53 -20.96 7.36
C VAL A 33 3.53 -19.52 6.91
N GLY A 34 2.42 -18.82 7.14
CA GLY A 34 2.27 -17.43 6.74
C GLY A 34 0.98 -16.81 7.24
N PHE A 35 0.78 -15.56 6.88
CA PHE A 35 -0.36 -14.76 7.30
C PHE A 35 -0.68 -13.68 6.27
N SER A 36 -1.88 -13.12 6.37
CA SER A 36 -2.31 -11.98 5.60
C SER A 36 -3.04 -10.97 6.47
N PHE A 37 -3.00 -9.72 6.07
CA PHE A 37 -3.82 -8.64 6.61
C PHE A 37 -4.87 -8.23 5.59
N SER A 38 -6.05 -7.84 6.06
CA SER A 38 -7.03 -7.13 5.23
C SER A 38 -6.76 -5.64 5.34
N LEU A 39 -6.30 -5.03 4.24
CA LEU A 39 -6.04 -3.59 4.19
C LEU A 39 -7.33 -2.79 4.38
N ASP A 40 -8.45 -3.19 3.78
CA ASP A 40 -9.75 -2.53 3.95
C ASP A 40 -10.22 -2.50 5.42
N ARG A 41 -9.88 -3.54 6.19
CA ARG A 41 -10.19 -3.61 7.63
C ARG A 41 -9.22 -2.80 8.46
N LEU A 42 -7.95 -2.73 8.06
CA LEU A 42 -6.97 -1.88 8.70
C LEU A 42 -7.25 -0.40 8.42
N GLU A 43 -7.68 -0.05 7.22
CA GLU A 43 -8.04 1.31 6.83
C GLU A 43 -9.09 1.92 7.77
N GLN A 44 -10.10 1.14 8.18
CA GLN A 44 -11.12 1.57 9.13
C GLN A 44 -10.55 2.03 10.49
N ILE A 45 -9.34 1.59 10.86
CA ILE A 45 -8.63 2.03 12.06
C ILE A 45 -7.84 3.32 11.80
N VAL A 46 -7.17 3.40 10.64
CA VAL A 46 -6.12 4.39 10.41
C VAL A 46 -6.66 5.64 9.70
N THR A 47 -7.70 5.55 8.88
CA THR A 47 -8.28 6.71 8.16
C THR A 47 -8.64 7.91 9.04
N PRO A 48 -9.16 7.75 10.28
CA PRO A 48 -9.38 8.89 11.16
C PRO A 48 -8.12 9.64 11.60
N THR A 49 -6.93 9.05 11.47
CA THR A 49 -5.64 9.57 11.97
C THR A 49 -4.56 9.74 10.90
N LEU A 50 -4.76 9.18 9.71
CA LEU A 50 -3.87 9.33 8.57
C LEU A 50 -3.99 10.74 8.00
N ASN A 51 -3.09 11.63 8.44
CA ASN A 51 -2.84 12.87 7.74
C ASN A 51 -1.96 12.56 6.53
N VAL A 52 -2.57 12.17 5.41
CA VAL A 52 -1.88 12.09 4.13
C VAL A 52 -1.73 13.53 3.64
N PRO A 53 -0.51 14.08 3.59
CA PRO A 53 -0.35 15.45 3.12
C PRO A 53 -0.84 15.51 1.67
N ASP A 54 -1.72 16.46 1.39
CA ASP A 54 -2.00 16.84 0.01
C ASP A 54 -0.66 17.20 -0.63
N THR A 55 -0.26 16.38 -1.60
CA THR A 55 0.98 16.64 -2.32
C THR A 55 0.68 17.78 -3.28
N GLU A 56 0.94 19.01 -2.83
CA GLU A 56 0.81 20.19 -3.68
C GLU A 56 1.70 20.03 -4.93
N SER A 57 1.05 19.91 -6.08
CA SER A 57 1.74 19.79 -7.36
C SER A 57 1.99 21.17 -7.95
N VAL A 58 3.20 21.42 -8.46
CA VAL A 58 3.48 22.61 -9.25
C VAL A 58 2.84 22.46 -10.63
N ALA A 59 1.99 23.40 -11.02
CA ALA A 59 1.42 23.43 -12.37
C ALA A 59 2.43 24.02 -13.37
N ILE A 60 2.66 23.32 -14.48
CA ILE A 60 3.58 23.76 -15.54
C ILE A 60 2.90 23.62 -16.90
N HIS A 61 2.98 24.66 -17.73
CA HIS A 61 2.49 24.63 -19.10
C HIS A 61 3.33 23.71 -19.98
N ALA A 62 2.68 22.77 -20.68
CA ALA A 62 3.36 21.73 -21.44
C ALA A 62 4.17 22.26 -22.63
N GLU A 63 3.74 23.35 -23.28
CA GLU A 63 4.37 23.83 -24.52
C GLU A 63 5.84 24.25 -24.35
N GLN A 64 6.24 24.74 -23.17
CA GLN A 64 7.60 25.24 -22.92
C GLN A 64 8.20 24.78 -21.58
N GLY A 65 7.47 23.95 -20.81
CA GLY A 65 7.80 23.67 -19.42
C GLY A 65 8.40 22.28 -19.15
N PHE A 66 8.68 21.46 -20.16
CA PHE A 66 9.13 20.07 -19.95
C PHE A 66 10.45 19.96 -19.17
N ASP A 67 11.46 20.76 -19.52
CA ASP A 67 12.76 20.73 -18.82
C ASP A 67 12.60 21.18 -17.36
N GLN A 68 11.81 22.22 -17.11
CA GLN A 68 11.48 22.70 -15.78
C GLN A 68 10.72 21.62 -14.98
N ALA A 69 9.74 20.96 -15.59
CA ALA A 69 8.99 19.87 -14.97
C ALA A 69 9.89 18.69 -14.60
N LEU A 70 10.84 18.34 -15.48
CA LEU A 70 11.82 17.28 -15.20
C LEU A 70 12.74 17.65 -14.02
N GLN A 71 13.26 18.87 -14.00
CA GLN A 71 14.10 19.36 -12.90
C GLN A 71 13.36 19.33 -11.57
N LEU A 72 12.11 19.81 -11.53
CA LEU A 72 11.29 19.80 -10.33
C LEU A 72 10.98 18.38 -9.83
N ARG A 73 10.65 17.45 -10.73
CA ARG A 73 10.44 16.03 -10.38
C ARG A 73 11.71 15.39 -9.81
N ARG A 74 12.88 15.68 -10.39
CA ARG A 74 14.17 15.23 -9.86
C ARG A 74 14.49 15.79 -8.47
N SER A 75 13.98 16.98 -8.16
CA SER A 75 14.08 17.57 -6.82
C SER A 75 13.04 17.01 -5.82
N GLY A 76 12.21 16.04 -6.22
CA GLY A 76 11.21 15.41 -5.37
C GLY A 76 9.85 16.14 -5.33
N LYS A 77 9.65 17.20 -6.13
CA LYS A 77 8.36 17.89 -6.20
C LYS A 77 7.40 17.17 -7.14
N ALA A 78 6.13 17.10 -6.75
CA ALA A 78 5.06 16.72 -7.67
C ALA A 78 4.83 17.84 -8.70
N VAL A 79 4.58 17.46 -9.95
CA VAL A 79 4.37 18.40 -11.05
C VAL A 79 3.21 17.94 -11.91
N LYS A 80 2.24 18.83 -12.13
CA LYS A 80 1.11 18.65 -13.04
C LYS A 80 1.40 19.42 -14.33
N LEU A 81 1.44 18.71 -15.45
CA LEU A 81 1.49 19.37 -16.76
C LEU A 81 0.07 19.77 -17.17
N CYS A 82 -0.10 21.05 -17.47
CA CYS A 82 -1.34 21.63 -17.97
C CYS A 82 -1.15 21.96 -19.45
N LEU A 83 -2.17 21.63 -20.26
CA LEU A 83 -2.25 22.02 -21.66
C LEU A 83 -2.79 23.45 -21.76
#